data_AF-X0WU03-F1
#
_entry.id   AF-X0WU03-F1
#
_cell.length_a   1.000
_cell.length_b   1.000
_cell.length_c   1.000
_cell.angle_alpha   90.00
_cell.angle_beta   90.00
_cell.angle_gamma   90.00
#
_symmetry.space_group_name_H-M   'P 1'
#
loop_
_entity.id
_entity.type
_entity.pdbx_description
1 polymer ?
#
loop_
_entity_poly.entity_id
_entity_poly.type
_entity_poly.pdbx_seq_one_letter_code
_entity_poly.pdbx_strand_id
1 'polypeptide(L)'
;ALAGVEKVLEKPGVPTEKRMKHLIRVMTEARNNFRKVPAKYSRKRPLIGVVGEIFCRLTPFTNDYLIRKIEQFGGECDLAHIGEWIWYTNQEQQKRLCYAGKRFSVEMLGVKIKNWVQQRDEHRLYEPFKEDFTGYEEPHIHQILEYSDYYLPHDGVLGEMTLSVGKAIFHYHQGCDGVVDISPFTCMNGIVTEAIYPKLSADHESIPMRNFFFDGTQYDVERDLGIFMELVRTYQSRKKIKRVYPFYFPSES
;
A
#
# COMPACT_ATOMS: atom_id res chain seq x y z
N ALA A 1 -4.02 -18.97 8.74
CA ALA A 1 -3.02 -18.64 7.68
C ALA A 1 -1.65 -18.33 8.31
N LEU A 2 -1.55 -17.30 9.16
CA LEU A 2 -0.31 -16.89 9.84
C LEU A 2 0.43 -18.05 10.55
N ALA A 3 -0.27 -18.81 11.40
CA ALA A 3 0.30 -19.98 12.06
C ALA A 3 0.86 -21.06 11.11
N GLY A 4 0.37 -21.13 9.86
CA GLY A 4 0.90 -22.03 8.85
C GLY A 4 2.23 -21.53 8.29
N VAL A 5 2.34 -20.22 8.05
CA VAL A 5 3.55 -19.56 7.55
C VAL A 5 4.65 -19.62 8.62
N GLU A 6 4.32 -19.30 9.87
CA GLU A 6 5.21 -19.39 11.03
C GLU A 6 5.84 -20.79 11.13
N LYS A 7 5.03 -21.85 11.09
CA LYS A 7 5.50 -23.25 11.12
C LYS A 7 6.46 -23.62 9.98
N VAL A 8 6.41 -22.93 8.84
CA VAL A 8 7.35 -23.15 7.74
C VAL A 8 8.67 -22.40 7.99
N LEU A 9 8.59 -21.18 8.53
CA LEU A 9 9.74 -20.32 8.80
C LEU A 9 10.55 -20.79 10.00
N GLU A 10 9.90 -21.26 11.06
CA GLU A 10 10.54 -21.71 12.31
C GLU A 10 11.40 -22.97 12.14
N LYS A 11 11.21 -23.74 11.07
CA LYS A 11 11.97 -24.98 10.83
C LYS A 11 13.42 -24.68 10.44
N PRO A 12 14.41 -24.97 11.31
CA PRO A 12 15.81 -24.76 11.00
C PRO A 12 16.30 -25.80 9.97
N GLY A 13 17.37 -25.47 9.25
CA GLY A 13 18.05 -26.41 8.34
C GLY A 13 17.29 -26.79 7.05
N VAL A 14 16.11 -26.22 6.80
CA VAL A 14 15.37 -26.45 5.54
C VAL A 14 16.03 -25.67 4.39
N PRO A 15 16.42 -26.32 3.27
CA PRO A 15 16.95 -25.62 2.12
C PRO A 15 15.98 -24.58 1.56
N THR A 16 16.48 -23.43 1.10
CA THR A 16 15.68 -22.28 0.64
C THR A 16 14.60 -22.66 -0.37
N GLU A 17 14.93 -23.42 -1.41
CA GLU A 17 13.96 -23.86 -2.42
C GLU A 17 12.86 -24.76 -1.84
N LYS A 18 13.20 -25.64 -0.91
CA LYS A 18 12.22 -26.49 -0.23
C LYS A 18 11.31 -25.67 0.68
N ARG A 19 11.88 -24.68 1.39
CA ARG A 19 11.13 -23.73 2.21
C ARG A 19 10.16 -22.91 1.36
N MET A 20 10.61 -22.39 0.22
CA MET A 20 9.80 -21.62 -0.71
C MET A 20 8.61 -22.44 -1.23
N LYS A 21 8.82 -23.70 -1.65
CA LYS A 21 7.72 -24.60 -2.05
C LYS A 21 6.70 -24.81 -0.93
N HIS A 22 7.15 -24.97 0.32
CA HIS A 22 6.24 -25.09 1.47
C HIS A 22 5.46 -23.79 1.73
N LEU A 23 6.11 -22.63 1.62
CA LEU A 23 5.45 -21.33 1.77
C LEU A 23 4.34 -21.16 0.72
N ILE A 24 4.65 -21.39 -0.56
CA ILE A 24 3.68 -21.29 -1.66
C ILE A 24 2.48 -22.21 -1.40
N ARG A 25 2.72 -23.45 -0.94
CA ARG A 25 1.65 -24.38 -0.59
C ARG A 25 0.74 -23.83 0.51
N VAL A 26 1.32 -23.39 1.63
CA VAL A 26 0.55 -22.83 2.75
C VAL A 26 -0.22 -21.57 2.34
N MET A 27 0.38 -20.70 1.53
CA MET A 27 -0.26 -19.49 1.01
C MET A 27 -1.43 -19.84 0.08
N THR A 28 -1.26 -20.86 -0.77
CA THR A 28 -2.33 -21.36 -1.65
C THR A 28 -3.48 -21.97 -0.85
N GLU A 29 -3.17 -22.75 0.20
CA GLU A 29 -4.18 -23.28 1.12
C GLU A 29 -4.92 -22.13 1.85
N ALA A 30 -4.19 -21.10 2.29
CA ALA A 30 -4.77 -19.91 2.90
C ALA A 30 -5.72 -19.19 1.94
N ARG A 31 -5.31 -18.91 0.70
CA ARG A 31 -6.16 -18.33 -0.36
C ARG A 31 -7.45 -19.12 -0.54
N ASN A 32 -7.34 -20.44 -0.68
CA ASN A 32 -8.50 -21.33 -0.86
C ASN A 32 -9.45 -21.29 0.35
N ASN A 33 -8.93 -21.11 1.56
CA ASN A 33 -9.75 -20.94 2.75
C ASN A 33 -10.42 -19.57 2.79
N PHE A 34 -9.72 -18.49 2.41
CA PHE A 34 -10.31 -17.15 2.28
C PHE A 34 -11.46 -17.12 1.27
N ARG A 35 -11.30 -17.79 0.11
CA ARG A 35 -12.36 -17.92 -0.91
C ARG A 35 -13.63 -18.62 -0.39
N LYS A 36 -13.55 -19.40 0.70
CA LYS A 36 -14.71 -20.07 1.32
C LYS A 36 -15.42 -19.23 2.37
N VAL A 37 -14.82 -18.13 2.82
CA VAL A 37 -15.44 -17.25 3.82
C VAL A 37 -16.60 -16.52 3.15
N PRO A 38 -17.85 -16.65 3.63
CA PRO A 38 -18.96 -15.90 3.08
C PRO A 38 -18.71 -14.40 3.22
N ALA A 39 -18.71 -13.68 2.11
CA ALA A 39 -18.51 -12.24 2.07
C ALA A 39 -19.53 -11.58 1.14
N LYS A 40 -19.99 -10.39 1.54
CA LYS A 40 -20.87 -9.56 0.71
C LYS A 40 -20.01 -8.68 -0.20
N TYR A 41 -19.79 -9.14 -1.42
CA TYR A 41 -19.10 -8.36 -2.46
C TYR A 41 -20.09 -7.39 -3.10
N SER A 42 -19.75 -6.10 -3.08
CA SER A 42 -20.59 -5.03 -3.61
C SER A 42 -19.71 -3.97 -4.27
N ARG A 43 -19.96 -3.68 -5.56
CA ARG A 43 -19.24 -2.63 -6.29
C ARG A 43 -19.61 -1.21 -5.83
N LYS A 44 -20.67 -1.07 -5.03
CA LYS A 44 -21.12 0.23 -4.46
C LYS A 44 -20.29 0.72 -3.28
N ARG A 45 -19.42 -0.12 -2.71
CA ARG A 45 -18.58 0.31 -1.57
C ARG A 45 -17.46 1.22 -2.06
N PRO A 46 -17.27 2.40 -1.47
CA PRO A 46 -16.13 3.24 -1.81
C PRO A 46 -14.82 2.57 -1.38
N LEU A 47 -13.83 2.58 -2.27
CA LEU A 47 -12.48 2.11 -1.98
C LEU A 47 -11.61 3.27 -1.51
N ILE A 48 -11.05 3.16 -0.32
CA ILE A 48 -10.16 4.16 0.27
C ILE A 48 -8.73 3.66 0.19
N GLY A 49 -7.86 4.41 -0.49
CA GLY A 49 -6.41 4.20 -0.42
C GLY A 49 -5.89 4.64 0.95
N VAL A 50 -5.07 3.82 1.60
CA VAL A 50 -4.50 4.12 2.92
C VAL A 50 -2.99 4.21 2.81
N VAL A 51 -2.47 5.42 2.95
CA VAL A 51 -1.04 5.75 2.95
C VAL A 51 -0.60 6.29 4.31
N GLY A 52 0.62 6.83 4.40
CA GLY A 52 1.17 7.38 5.64
C GLY A 52 2.22 6.47 6.28
N GLU A 53 2.54 6.76 7.55
CA GLU A 53 3.65 6.14 8.29
C GLU A 53 3.39 4.65 8.52
N ILE A 54 4.40 3.82 8.25
CA ILE A 54 4.27 2.36 8.18
C ILE A 54 3.79 1.77 9.52
N PHE A 55 4.37 2.18 10.64
CA PHE A 55 4.02 1.63 11.95
C PHE A 55 2.59 2.02 12.36
N CYS A 56 2.20 3.28 12.18
CA CYS A 56 0.85 3.78 12.44
C CYS A 56 -0.19 3.14 11.53
N ARG A 57 0.13 2.96 10.24
CA ARG A 57 -0.77 2.35 9.25
C ARG A 57 -1.03 0.87 9.52
N LEU A 58 0.01 0.11 9.89
CA LEU A 58 -0.07 -1.35 10.01
C LEU A 58 -0.43 -1.84 11.42
N THR A 59 -0.53 -0.93 12.40
CA THR A 59 -0.79 -1.28 13.80
C THR A 59 -2.13 -0.70 14.26
N PRO A 60 -3.21 -1.49 14.39
CA PRO A 60 -4.55 -0.94 14.62
C PRO A 60 -4.71 -0.05 15.86
N PHE A 61 -3.98 -0.34 16.94
CA PHE A 61 -4.12 0.44 18.18
C PHE A 61 -3.51 1.85 18.08
N THR A 62 -2.53 2.05 17.19
CA THR A 62 -1.80 3.33 17.09
C THR A 62 -2.56 4.35 16.24
N ASN A 63 -3.52 3.88 15.43
CA ASN A 63 -4.37 4.70 14.58
C ASN A 63 -5.84 4.70 15.02
N ASP A 64 -6.10 4.36 16.29
CA ASP A 64 -7.45 4.31 16.86
C ASP A 64 -8.43 3.49 15.98
N TYR A 65 -7.93 2.37 15.43
CA TYR A 65 -8.64 1.45 14.55
C TYR A 65 -9.31 2.14 13.35
N LEU A 66 -8.68 3.17 12.77
CA LEU A 66 -9.26 3.98 11.68
C LEU A 66 -9.77 3.14 10.50
N ILE A 67 -9.04 2.09 10.12
CA ILE A 67 -9.46 1.18 9.04
C ILE A 67 -10.80 0.52 9.37
N ARG A 68 -11.01 0.08 10.62
CA ARG A 68 -12.28 -0.50 11.06
C ARG A 68 -13.40 0.53 11.06
N LYS A 69 -13.10 1.77 11.43
CA LYS A 69 -14.06 2.88 11.35
C LYS A 69 -14.47 3.17 9.91
N ILE A 70 -13.53 3.20 8.96
CA ILE A 70 -13.83 3.34 7.52
C ILE A 70 -14.78 2.22 7.06
N GLU A 71 -14.52 0.98 7.46
CA GLU A 71 -15.39 -0.17 7.17
C GLU A 71 -16.80 -0.01 7.77
N GLN A 72 -16.91 0.53 8.99
CA GLN A 72 -18.20 0.84 9.64
C GLN A 72 -18.99 1.92 8.89
N PHE A 73 -18.30 2.92 8.32
CA PHE A 73 -18.90 3.90 7.41
C PHE A 73 -19.22 3.32 6.01
N GLY A 74 -19.00 2.02 5.81
CA GLY A 74 -19.37 1.28 4.60
C GLY A 74 -18.32 1.35 3.47
N GLY A 75 -17.12 1.84 3.77
CA GLY A 75 -15.98 1.77 2.87
C GLY A 75 -15.24 0.44 2.91
N GLU A 76 -14.27 0.31 2.03
CA GLU A 76 -13.24 -0.73 2.06
C GLU A 76 -11.88 -0.07 1.83
N CYS A 77 -10.81 -0.67 2.34
CA CYS A 77 -9.48 -0.07 2.30
C CYS A 77 -8.52 -0.89 1.44
N ASP A 78 -7.70 -0.19 0.66
CA ASP A 78 -6.47 -0.73 0.08
C ASP A 78 -5.27 -0.04 0.71
N LEU A 79 -4.38 -0.83 1.32
CA LEU A 79 -3.28 -0.30 2.12
C LEU A 79 -2.00 -0.25 1.30
N ALA A 80 -1.23 0.82 1.48
CA ALA A 80 0.17 0.82 1.13
C ALA A 80 0.89 -0.32 1.88
N HIS A 81 1.64 -1.16 1.16
CA HIS A 81 2.22 -2.39 1.70
C HIS A 81 3.63 -2.15 2.23
N ILE A 82 4.07 -2.93 3.23
CA ILE A 82 5.46 -2.88 3.71
C ILE A 82 6.49 -3.20 2.60
N GLY A 83 6.09 -3.94 1.57
CA GLY A 83 6.94 -4.29 0.43
C GLY A 83 7.52 -3.06 -0.28
N GLU A 84 6.76 -1.96 -0.36
CA GLU A 84 7.20 -0.71 -0.98
C GLU A 84 8.46 -0.15 -0.30
N TRP A 85 8.58 -0.29 1.02
CA TRP A 85 9.74 0.16 1.79
C TRP A 85 10.98 -0.71 1.52
N ILE A 86 10.79 -2.03 1.37
CA ILE A 86 11.88 -2.95 1.03
C ILE A 86 12.44 -2.59 -0.36
N TRP A 87 11.55 -2.35 -1.33
CA TRP A 87 11.95 -1.94 -2.67
C TRP A 87 12.59 -0.56 -2.72
N TYR A 88 12.04 0.39 -1.95
CA TYR A 88 12.60 1.73 -1.78
C TYR A 88 14.04 1.69 -1.24
N THR A 89 14.26 0.97 -0.14
CA THR A 89 15.60 0.85 0.47
C THR A 89 16.60 0.14 -0.44
N ASN A 90 16.15 -0.86 -1.22
CA ASN A 90 16.96 -1.48 -2.27
C ASN A 90 17.35 -0.52 -3.39
N GLN A 91 16.46 0.39 -3.79
CA GLN A 91 16.76 1.42 -4.80
C GLN A 91 17.71 2.48 -4.23
N GLU A 92 17.48 2.91 -2.99
CA GLU A 92 18.33 3.87 -2.28
C GLU A 92 19.76 3.31 -2.08
N GLN A 93 19.90 2.02 -1.77
CA GLN A 93 21.21 1.37 -1.68
C GLN A 93 21.98 1.45 -3.01
N GLN A 94 21.31 1.20 -4.14
CA GLN A 94 21.93 1.31 -5.47
C GLN A 94 22.31 2.76 -5.79
N LYS A 95 21.43 3.71 -5.45
CA LYS A 95 21.67 5.15 -5.64
C LYS A 95 22.91 5.62 -4.88
N ARG A 96 23.05 5.22 -3.61
CA ARG A 96 24.24 5.50 -2.79
C ARG A 96 25.52 4.93 -3.38
N LEU A 97 25.49 3.69 -3.88
CA LEU A 97 26.65 3.09 -4.57
C LEU A 97 27.03 3.86 -5.82
N CYS A 98 26.05 4.33 -6.60
CA CYS A 98 26.31 5.18 -7.76
C CYS A 98 26.97 6.50 -7.36
N TYR A 99 26.46 7.19 -6.32
CA TYR A 99 27.06 8.43 -5.82
C TYR A 99 28.45 8.25 -5.24
N ALA A 100 28.76 7.08 -4.69
CA ALA A 100 30.10 6.72 -4.24
C ALA A 100 31.05 6.33 -5.40
N GLY A 101 30.63 6.47 -6.66
CA GLY A 101 31.43 6.08 -7.84
C GLY A 101 31.53 4.56 -8.04
N LYS A 102 30.80 3.76 -7.27
CA LYS A 102 30.85 2.29 -7.26
C LYS A 102 29.84 1.65 -8.22
N ARG A 103 29.44 2.36 -9.29
CA ARG A 103 28.46 1.86 -10.27
C ARG A 103 28.89 0.55 -10.94
N PHE A 104 30.18 0.40 -11.24
CA PHE A 104 30.76 -0.81 -11.83
C PHE A 104 31.65 -1.52 -10.81
N SER A 105 31.05 -2.03 -9.73
CA SER A 105 31.76 -2.70 -8.63
C SER A 105 31.17 -4.06 -8.29
N VAL A 106 31.95 -4.91 -7.60
CA VAL A 106 31.48 -6.18 -7.05
C VAL A 106 30.34 -5.95 -6.04
N GLU A 107 30.38 -4.84 -5.30
CA GLU A 107 29.31 -4.44 -4.39
C GLU A 107 27.98 -4.20 -5.13
N MET A 108 28.01 -3.44 -6.24
CA MET A 108 26.84 -3.22 -7.08
C MET A 108 26.31 -4.53 -7.67
N LEU A 109 27.19 -5.41 -8.14
CA LEU A 109 26.80 -6.72 -8.66
C LEU A 109 26.09 -7.55 -7.58
N GLY A 110 26.61 -7.58 -6.36
CA GLY A 110 25.98 -8.25 -5.23
C GLY A 110 24.57 -7.72 -4.93
N VAL A 111 24.38 -6.39 -4.95
CA VAL A 111 23.06 -5.76 -4.78
C VAL A 111 22.11 -6.13 -5.91
N LYS A 112 22.56 -6.12 -7.17
CA LYS A 112 21.74 -6.52 -8.31
C LYS A 112 21.28 -7.98 -8.22
N ILE A 113 22.17 -8.89 -7.82
CA ILE A 113 21.84 -10.31 -7.61
C ILE A 113 20.83 -10.45 -6.47
N LYS A 114 21.06 -9.78 -5.33
CA LYS A 114 20.11 -9.78 -4.20
C LYS A 114 18.72 -9.33 -4.64
N ASN A 115 18.62 -8.20 -5.34
CA ASN A 115 17.34 -7.66 -5.80
C ASN A 115 16.64 -8.61 -6.77
N TRP A 116 17.39 -9.24 -7.67
CA TRP A 116 16.86 -10.26 -8.58
C TRP A 116 16.30 -11.47 -7.83
N VAL A 117 17.02 -11.98 -6.82
CA VAL A 117 16.52 -13.09 -5.97
C VAL A 117 15.26 -12.67 -5.22
N GLN A 118 15.25 -11.49 -4.60
CA GLN A 118 14.08 -10.99 -3.88
C GLN A 118 12.86 -10.85 -4.79
N GLN A 119 13.04 -10.32 -6.01
CA GLN A 119 11.94 -10.11 -6.95
C GLN A 119 11.39 -11.44 -7.47
N ARG A 120 12.29 -12.40 -7.74
CA ARG A 120 11.91 -13.76 -8.12
C ARG A 120 11.10 -14.44 -7.01
N ASP A 121 11.53 -14.32 -5.76
CA ASP A 121 10.86 -14.94 -4.63
C ASP A 121 9.51 -14.28 -4.31
N GLU A 122 9.43 -12.95 -4.37
CA GLU A 122 8.18 -12.20 -4.26
C GLU A 122 7.17 -12.63 -5.34
N HIS A 123 7.61 -12.69 -6.61
CA HIS A 123 6.73 -13.10 -7.70
C HIS A 123 6.17 -14.52 -7.50
N ARG A 124 6.99 -15.46 -7.01
CA ARG A 124 6.54 -16.83 -6.69
C ARG A 124 5.50 -16.87 -5.56
N LEU A 125 5.61 -15.97 -4.58
CA LEU A 125 4.65 -15.86 -3.48
C LEU A 125 3.36 -15.14 -3.89
N TYR A 126 3.45 -14.20 -4.84
CA TYR A 126 2.33 -13.41 -5.35
C TYR A 126 1.50 -14.17 -6.39
N GLU A 127 2.13 -14.97 -7.25
CA GLU A 127 1.47 -15.66 -8.38
C GLU A 127 0.19 -16.43 -7.99
N PRO A 128 0.11 -17.14 -6.84
CA PRO A 128 -1.14 -17.79 -6.42
C PRO A 128 -2.33 -16.83 -6.23
N PHE A 129 -2.11 -15.54 -5.98
CA PHE A 129 -3.15 -14.56 -5.69
C PHE A 129 -3.46 -13.62 -6.86
N LYS A 130 -2.81 -13.81 -8.01
CA LYS A 130 -2.91 -12.90 -9.16
C LYS A 130 -4.36 -12.61 -9.60
N GLU A 131 -5.21 -13.63 -9.60
CA GLU A 131 -6.64 -13.48 -9.90
C GLU A 131 -7.40 -12.74 -8.78
N ASP A 132 -7.02 -12.98 -7.53
CA ASP A 132 -7.71 -12.44 -6.36
C ASP A 132 -7.38 -10.95 -6.13
N PHE A 133 -6.19 -10.53 -6.55
CA PHE A 133 -5.66 -9.17 -6.43
C PHE A 133 -5.79 -8.33 -7.70
N THR A 134 -6.58 -8.78 -8.68
CA THR A 134 -6.87 -7.97 -9.87
C THR A 134 -7.53 -6.64 -9.47
N GLY A 135 -6.94 -5.51 -9.84
CA GLY A 135 -7.35 -4.17 -9.38
C GLY A 135 -6.79 -3.75 -8.01
N TYR A 136 -5.95 -4.58 -7.41
CA TYR A 136 -5.22 -4.37 -6.16
C TYR A 136 -3.73 -4.72 -6.32
N GLU A 137 -3.21 -4.52 -7.52
CA GLU A 137 -1.83 -4.84 -7.84
C GLU A 137 -0.86 -3.92 -7.08
N GLU A 138 0.28 -4.48 -6.71
CA GLU A 138 1.36 -3.69 -6.11
C GLU A 138 2.16 -2.98 -7.22
N PRO A 139 2.34 -1.65 -7.14
CA PRO A 139 3.16 -0.93 -8.10
C PRO A 139 4.64 -1.27 -7.92
N HIS A 140 5.38 -1.22 -9.02
CA HIS A 140 6.84 -1.18 -8.93
C HIS A 140 7.29 0.12 -8.26
N ILE A 141 8.32 0.05 -7.43
CA ILE A 141 8.84 1.22 -6.71
C ILE A 141 9.20 2.40 -7.63
N HIS A 142 9.72 2.14 -8.82
CA HIS A 142 10.06 3.18 -9.79
C HIS A 142 8.83 4.00 -10.20
N GLN A 143 7.66 3.37 -10.33
CA GLN A 143 6.40 4.05 -10.66
C GLN A 143 5.95 4.96 -9.51
N ILE A 144 6.07 4.50 -8.26
CA ILE A 144 5.77 5.34 -7.09
C ILE A 144 6.68 6.56 -7.05
N LEU A 145 7.98 6.38 -7.29
CA LEU A 145 8.94 7.48 -7.29
C LEU A 145 8.70 8.45 -8.45
N GLU A 146 8.38 7.96 -9.65
CA GLU A 146 8.00 8.77 -10.80
C GLU A 146 6.75 9.61 -10.51
N TYR A 147 5.71 9.01 -9.94
CA TYR A 147 4.49 9.75 -9.55
C TYR A 147 4.77 10.82 -8.51
N SER A 148 5.66 10.56 -7.56
CA SER A 148 6.02 11.53 -6.54
C SER A 148 6.86 12.70 -7.07
N ASP A 149 7.60 12.51 -8.17
CA ASP A 149 8.72 13.38 -8.55
C ASP A 149 8.31 14.84 -8.82
N TYR A 150 7.13 15.06 -9.40
CA TYR A 150 6.60 16.41 -9.65
C TYR A 150 6.36 17.22 -8.36
N TYR A 151 5.97 16.55 -7.27
CA TYR A 151 5.63 17.20 -6.00
C TYR A 151 6.78 17.13 -4.99
N LEU A 152 7.45 15.98 -4.92
CA LEU A 152 8.55 15.64 -4.02
C LEU A 152 9.62 14.88 -4.80
N PRO A 153 10.57 15.58 -5.43
CA PRO A 153 11.67 14.95 -6.13
C PRO A 153 12.44 14.01 -5.20
N HIS A 154 12.46 12.72 -5.53
CA HIS A 154 13.06 11.68 -4.72
C HIS A 154 14.60 11.79 -4.63
N ASP A 155 15.19 12.71 -5.39
CA ASP A 155 16.60 13.10 -5.32
C ASP A 155 16.93 14.06 -4.16
N GLY A 156 15.97 14.88 -3.74
CA GLY A 156 16.14 15.82 -2.63
C GLY A 156 15.34 15.47 -1.38
N VAL A 157 14.27 14.67 -1.52
CA VAL A 157 13.34 14.34 -0.44
C VAL A 157 13.24 12.82 -0.28
N LEU A 158 13.63 12.33 0.90
CA LEU A 158 13.74 10.91 1.21
C LEU A 158 12.73 10.51 2.28
N GLY A 159 12.28 9.27 2.22
CA GLY A 159 11.43 8.66 3.24
C GLY A 159 9.99 8.48 2.78
N GLU A 160 9.10 8.30 3.73
CA GLU A 160 7.73 7.85 3.48
C GLU A 160 6.83 8.92 2.89
N MET A 161 7.17 10.21 2.99
CA MET A 161 6.41 11.28 2.33
C MET A 161 6.42 11.10 0.80
N THR A 162 7.57 10.77 0.22
CA THR A 162 7.73 10.49 -1.21
C THR A 162 6.90 9.27 -1.61
N LEU A 163 6.94 8.21 -0.80
CA LEU A 163 6.14 7.00 -1.02
C LEU A 163 4.64 7.27 -0.89
N SER A 164 4.21 8.04 0.09
CA SER A 164 2.80 8.36 0.36
C SER A 164 2.20 9.24 -0.74
N VAL A 165 2.95 10.22 -1.25
CA VAL A 165 2.54 11.02 -2.42
C VAL A 165 2.42 10.14 -3.67
N GLY A 166 3.45 9.36 -3.99
CA GLY A 166 3.44 8.49 -5.16
C GLY A 166 2.34 7.42 -5.09
N LYS A 167 2.13 6.82 -3.90
CA LYS A 167 1.09 5.81 -3.69
C LYS A 167 -0.32 6.40 -3.68
N ALA A 168 -0.51 7.64 -3.23
CA ALA A 168 -1.78 8.34 -3.36
C ALA A 168 -2.18 8.54 -4.84
N ILE A 169 -1.21 8.89 -5.70
CA ILE A 169 -1.43 9.01 -7.16
C ILE A 169 -1.69 7.63 -7.78
N PHE A 170 -0.98 6.60 -7.33
CA PHE A 170 -1.27 5.23 -7.75
C PHE A 170 -2.70 4.82 -7.39
N HIS A 171 -3.17 5.10 -6.17
CA HIS A 171 -4.54 4.81 -5.74
C HIS A 171 -5.59 5.59 -6.55
N TYR A 172 -5.29 6.82 -6.97
CA TYR A 172 -6.13 7.53 -7.93
C TYR A 172 -6.27 6.76 -9.25
N HIS A 173 -5.15 6.30 -9.84
CA HIS A 173 -5.15 5.51 -11.07
C HIS A 173 -5.77 4.11 -10.92
N GLN A 174 -5.75 3.54 -9.71
CA GLN A 174 -6.43 2.31 -9.35
C GLN A 174 -7.96 2.49 -9.26
N GLY A 175 -8.45 3.73 -9.26
CA GLY A 175 -9.86 4.06 -9.16
C GLY A 175 -10.37 4.08 -7.72
N CYS A 176 -9.52 4.37 -6.73
CA CYS A 176 -9.96 4.66 -5.37
C CYS A 176 -10.87 5.91 -5.34
N ASP A 177 -11.77 5.93 -4.37
CA ASP A 177 -12.78 6.98 -4.16
C ASP A 177 -12.33 8.06 -3.17
N GLY A 178 -11.22 7.82 -2.47
CA GLY A 178 -10.54 8.75 -1.59
C GLY A 178 -9.21 8.18 -1.09
N VAL A 179 -8.40 9.03 -0.48
CA VAL A 179 -7.14 8.64 0.16
C VAL A 179 -7.10 9.15 1.59
N VAL A 180 -6.71 8.30 2.52
CA VAL A 180 -6.38 8.71 3.90
C VAL A 180 -4.89 8.50 4.15
N ASP A 181 -4.26 9.46 4.80
CA ASP A 181 -2.89 9.37 5.29
C ASP A 181 -2.92 9.22 6.80
N ILE A 182 -2.39 8.10 7.30
CA ILE A 182 -2.30 7.81 8.73
C ILE A 182 -0.88 8.16 9.18
N SER A 183 -0.76 9.17 10.03
CA SER A 183 0.55 9.65 10.50
C SER A 183 0.54 9.91 12.01
N PRO A 184 1.67 9.73 12.72
CA PRO A 184 1.77 10.20 14.10
C PRO A 184 1.73 11.74 14.13
N PHE A 185 1.16 12.29 15.21
CA PHE A 185 1.13 13.74 15.40
C PHE A 185 2.54 14.33 15.32
N THR A 186 2.68 15.49 14.69
CA THR A 186 3.96 16.18 14.42
C THR A 186 4.98 15.40 13.56
N CYS A 187 4.57 14.30 12.94
CA CYS A 187 5.45 13.61 12.00
C CYS A 187 5.78 14.49 10.80
N MET A 188 7.08 14.70 10.54
CA MET A 188 7.55 15.47 9.39
C MET A 188 6.97 14.95 8.07
N ASN A 189 6.91 13.62 7.88
CA ASN A 189 6.36 13.03 6.67
C ASN A 189 4.89 13.44 6.47
N GLY A 190 4.07 13.31 7.53
CA GLY A 190 2.66 13.66 7.49
C GLY A 190 2.40 15.15 7.29
N ILE A 191 3.22 16.02 7.89
CA ILE A 191 3.12 17.49 7.69
C ILE A 191 3.42 17.85 6.22
N VAL A 192 4.44 17.23 5.64
CA VAL A 192 4.81 17.48 4.23
C VAL A 192 3.70 16.98 3.30
N THR A 193 3.16 15.77 3.52
CA THR A 193 2.07 15.25 2.69
C THR A 193 0.79 16.07 2.84
N GLU A 194 0.44 16.50 4.05
CA GLU A 194 -0.70 17.38 4.30
C GLU A 194 -0.60 18.70 3.51
N ALA A 195 0.59 19.29 3.42
CA ALA A 195 0.81 20.50 2.63
C ALA A 195 0.65 20.29 1.11
N ILE A 196 0.91 19.06 0.62
CA ILE A 196 0.90 18.72 -0.80
C ILE A 196 -0.48 18.28 -1.28
N TYR A 197 -1.21 17.53 -0.47
CA TYR A 197 -2.48 16.90 -0.88
C TYR A 197 -3.54 17.86 -1.43
N PRO A 198 -3.66 19.14 -1.00
CA PRO A 198 -4.58 20.07 -1.65
C PRO A 198 -4.29 20.26 -3.15
N LYS A 199 -3.02 20.43 -3.53
CA LYS A 199 -2.62 20.57 -4.94
C LYS A 199 -2.77 19.25 -5.67
N LEU A 200 -2.31 18.16 -5.07
CA LEU A 200 -2.39 16.82 -5.67
C LEU A 200 -3.85 16.42 -5.92
N SER A 201 -4.74 16.63 -4.95
CA SER A 201 -6.18 16.42 -5.10
C SER A 201 -6.72 17.22 -6.28
N ALA A 202 -6.42 18.53 -6.36
CA ALA A 202 -6.87 19.39 -7.45
C ALA A 202 -6.43 18.88 -8.85
N ASP A 203 -5.20 18.37 -8.95
CA ASP A 203 -4.64 17.83 -10.20
C ASP A 203 -5.24 16.47 -10.59
N HIS A 204 -5.86 15.77 -9.64
CA HIS A 204 -6.41 14.42 -9.81
C HIS A 204 -7.93 14.40 -9.52
N GLU A 205 -8.67 15.23 -10.26
CA GLU A 205 -10.15 15.31 -10.26
C GLU A 205 -10.80 15.73 -8.94
N SER A 206 -10.02 16.36 -8.06
CA SER A 206 -10.42 16.70 -6.70
C SER A 206 -10.86 15.46 -5.92
N ILE A 207 -10.11 14.35 -6.06
CA ILE A 207 -10.26 13.17 -5.22
C ILE A 207 -10.08 13.57 -3.73
N PRO A 208 -10.99 13.18 -2.82
CA PRO A 208 -10.86 13.51 -1.41
C PRO A 208 -9.59 12.91 -0.80
N MET A 209 -8.80 13.73 -0.14
CA MET A 209 -7.59 13.32 0.58
C MET A 209 -7.60 13.89 1.98
N ARG A 210 -7.29 13.08 3.00
CA ARG A 210 -7.29 13.53 4.39
C ARG A 210 -6.19 12.88 5.22
N ASN A 211 -5.38 13.69 5.89
CA ASN A 211 -4.48 13.25 6.93
C ASN A 211 -5.24 13.06 8.24
N PHE A 212 -4.99 11.95 8.91
CA PHE A 212 -5.40 11.68 10.29
C PHE A 212 -4.14 11.54 11.15
N PHE A 213 -3.99 12.48 12.08
CA PHE A 213 -2.88 12.49 13.02
C PHE A 213 -3.27 11.84 14.34
N PHE A 214 -2.39 10.99 14.88
CA PHE A 214 -2.60 10.28 16.13
C PHE A 214 -1.48 10.55 17.14
N ASP A 215 -1.84 10.95 18.36
CA ASP A 215 -0.92 11.18 19.49
C ASP A 215 -1.29 10.37 20.76
N GLY A 216 -2.30 9.50 20.66
CA GLY A 216 -2.83 8.73 21.79
C GLY A 216 -3.91 9.46 22.61
N THR A 217 -4.26 10.71 22.25
CA THR A 217 -5.43 11.41 22.77
C THR A 217 -6.63 11.24 21.82
N GLN A 218 -7.83 11.13 22.37
CA GLN A 218 -9.05 10.94 21.58
C GLN A 218 -9.51 12.27 20.97
N TYR A 219 -9.11 12.53 19.73
CA TYR A 219 -9.78 13.50 18.86
C TYR A 219 -11.10 12.91 18.34
N ASP A 220 -12.02 13.78 17.89
CA ASP A 220 -13.28 13.37 17.24
C ASP A 220 -13.02 12.87 15.80
N VAL A 221 -12.26 11.77 15.71
CA VAL A 221 -11.90 11.10 14.46
C VAL A 221 -13.14 10.63 13.72
N GLU A 222 -14.19 10.22 14.43
CA GLU A 222 -15.43 9.72 13.83
C GLU A 222 -16.18 10.81 13.08
N ARG A 223 -16.29 12.01 13.64
CA ARG A 223 -16.91 13.15 12.95
C ARG A 223 -16.15 13.53 11.69
N ASP A 224 -14.82 13.69 11.80
CA ASP A 224 -13.97 14.06 10.67
C ASP A 224 -14.00 12.98 9.57
N LEU A 225 -14.02 11.71 9.97
CA LEU A 225 -14.16 10.58 9.06
C LEU A 225 -15.54 10.56 8.39
N GLY A 226 -16.61 10.85 9.13
CA GLY A 226 -17.96 10.93 8.58
C GLY A 226 -18.06 11.98 7.47
N ILE A 227 -17.48 13.17 7.69
CA ILE A 227 -17.40 14.24 6.67
C ILE A 227 -16.59 13.76 5.46
N PHE A 228 -15.43 13.15 5.69
CA PHE A 228 -14.59 12.60 4.60
C PHE A 228 -15.35 11.58 3.77
N MET A 229 -16.06 10.64 4.41
CA MET A 229 -16.81 9.59 3.71
C MET A 229 -17.97 10.15 2.86
N GLU A 230 -18.56 11.28 3.24
CA GLU A 230 -19.56 11.97 2.41
C GLU A 230 -18.94 12.58 1.15
N LEU A 231 -17.75 13.19 1.28
CA LEU A 231 -16.99 13.70 0.13
C LEU A 231 -16.60 12.57 -0.82
N VAL A 232 -16.19 11.43 -0.28
CA VAL A 232 -15.86 10.21 -1.02
C VAL A 232 -17.06 9.71 -1.82
N ARG A 233 -18.25 9.63 -1.22
CA ARG A 233 -19.47 9.19 -1.92
C ARG A 233 -19.83 10.14 -3.07
N THR A 234 -19.70 11.43 -2.83
CA THR A 234 -19.90 12.45 -3.87
C THR A 234 -18.90 12.28 -5.01
N TYR A 235 -17.61 12.11 -4.70
CA TYR A 235 -16.57 11.89 -5.69
C TYR A 235 -16.78 10.59 -6.49
N GLN A 236 -17.11 9.48 -5.83
CA GLN A 236 -17.38 8.18 -6.45
C GLN A 236 -18.40 8.27 -7.59
N SER A 237 -19.44 9.09 -7.42
CA SER A 237 -20.49 9.29 -8.44
C SER A 237 -19.98 9.98 -9.72
N ARG A 238 -18.97 10.83 -9.61
CA ARG A 238 -18.46 11.68 -10.71
C ARG A 238 -17.07 11.29 -11.24
N LYS A 239 -16.35 10.39 -10.56
CA LYS A 239 -14.98 10.00 -10.94
C LYS A 239 -14.92 9.44 -12.36
N LYS A 240 -13.86 9.79 -13.09
CA LYS A 240 -13.63 9.27 -14.44
C LYS A 240 -12.91 7.93 -14.43
N ILE A 241 -11.92 7.77 -13.55
CA ILE A 241 -11.19 6.50 -13.43
C ILE A 241 -12.07 5.47 -12.74
N LYS A 242 -12.44 4.43 -13.48
CA LYS A 242 -13.22 3.32 -12.97
C LYS A 242 -12.28 2.26 -12.40
N ARG A 243 -12.67 1.75 -11.25
CA ARG A 243 -11.97 0.68 -10.57
C ARG A 243 -12.09 -0.64 -11.33
N VAL A 244 -11.00 -1.38 -11.37
CA VAL A 244 -10.98 -2.77 -11.83
C VAL A 244 -11.34 -3.68 -10.64
N TYR A 245 -12.19 -4.67 -10.88
CA TYR A 245 -12.65 -5.60 -9.84
C TYR A 245 -12.19 -7.03 -10.12
N PRO A 246 -11.82 -7.80 -9.08
CA PRO A 246 -11.60 -9.23 -9.17
C PRO A 246 -12.84 -10.02 -9.61
N PHE A 247 -12.61 -11.25 -10.06
CA PHE A 247 -13.65 -12.14 -10.61
C PHE A 247 -14.82 -12.43 -9.66
N TYR A 248 -14.63 -12.31 -8.35
CA TYR A 248 -15.65 -12.61 -7.33
C TYR A 248 -16.59 -11.44 -7.03
N PHE A 249 -16.37 -10.25 -7.62
CA PHE A 249 -17.34 -9.16 -7.53
C PHE A 249 -18.43 -9.34 -8.59
N PRO A 250 -19.71 -9.46 -8.19
CA PRO A 250 -20.82 -9.64 -9.14
C PRO A 250 -20.85 -8.47 -10.13
N SER A 251 -21.08 -8.75 -11.41
CA SER A 251 -21.33 -7.71 -12.43
C SER A 251 -22.55 -6.89 -12.02
N GLU A 252 -22.54 -5.58 -12.30
CA GLU A 252 -23.73 -4.77 -12.11
C GLU A 252 -24.83 -5.28 -13.05
N SER A 253 -25.98 -5.63 -12.48
CA SER A 253 -27.22 -5.97 -13.18
C SER A 253 -28.04 -4.72 -13.45
#